data_AF-A0A1H6UXQ9-F1
#
_entry.id   AF-A0A1H6UXQ9-F1
#
_cell.length_a   1.000
_cell.length_b   1.000
_cell.length_c   1.000
_cell.angle_alpha   90.00
_cell.angle_beta   90.00
_cell.angle_gamma   90.00
#
_symmetry.space_group_name_H-M   'P 1'
#
loop_
_entity.id
_entity.type
_entity.pdbx_description
1 polymer ?
#
loop_
_entity_poly.entity_id
_entity_poly.type
_entity_poly.pdbx_seq_one_letter_code
_entity_poly.pdbx_strand_id
1 'polypeptide(L)' 'MKVTLDIKDSKAAAFLNFVKSLDFIRIQDPEDFEEPNKQEVLENIRQGMKEVKLHQEGKVKLHSARDFLDEL' A
#
# COMPACT_ATOMS: atom_id res chain seq x y z
N MET A 1 -10.03 7.65 13.25
CA MET A 1 -9.69 9.05 12.92
C MET A 1 -8.19 9.13 12.68
N LYS A 2 -7.72 9.86 11.66
CA LYS A 2 -6.29 10.03 11.36
C LYS A 2 -5.90 11.49 11.60
N VAL A 3 -4.76 11.72 12.26
CA VAL A 3 -4.24 13.05 12.59
C VAL A 3 -2.73 13.05 12.33
N THR A 4 -2.23 14.10 11.69
CA THR A 4 -0.79 14.31 11.47
C THR A 4 -0.29 15.38 12.44
N LEU A 5 0.85 15.11 13.09
CA LEU A 5 1.47 15.99 14.08
C LEU A 5 2.85 16.41 13.58
N ASP A 6 3.13 17.70 13.59
CA ASP A 6 4.47 18.23 13.34
C ASP A 6 5.16 18.46 14.69
N ILE A 7 6.26 17.75 14.93
CA ILE A 7 6.96 17.70 16.22
C ILE A 7 8.43 18.00 15.96
N LYS A 8 9.03 18.84 16.80
CA LYS A 8 10.48 19.08 16.75
C LYS A 8 11.25 17.77 16.94
N ASP A 9 12.23 17.51 16.09
CA ASP A 9 13.09 16.31 16.11
C ASP A 9 13.65 15.99 17.50
N SER A 10 14.09 17.02 18.24
CA SER A 10 14.65 16.87 19.60
C SER A 10 13.65 16.31 20.63
N LYS A 11 12.36 16.30 20.32
CA LYS A 11 11.27 15.80 21.17
C LYS A 11 10.55 14.61 20.56
N ALA A 12 10.78 14.28 19.29
CA ALA A 12 10.12 13.19 18.58
C ALA A 12 10.33 11.84 19.28
N ALA A 13 11.56 11.53 19.70
CA ALA A 13 11.87 10.27 20.40
C ALA A 13 11.11 10.14 21.74
N ALA A 14 11.02 11.23 22.51
CA ALA A 14 10.30 11.24 23.78
C ALA A 14 8.79 11.05 23.58
N PHE A 15 8.22 11.71 22.57
CA PHE A 15 6.81 11.54 22.21
C PHE A 15 6.50 10.12 21.73
N LEU A 16 7.34 9.55 20.86
CA LEU A 16 7.18 8.19 20.36
C LEU A 16 7.19 7.16 21.49
N ASN A 17 8.08 7.31 22.48
CA ASN A 17 8.13 6.43 23.65
C ASN A 17 6.85 6.50 24.50
N PHE A 18 6.27 7.70 24.67
CA PHE A 18 5.00 7.86 25.37
C PHE A 18 3.85 7.21 24.60
N VAL A 19 3.77 7.42 23.29
CA VAL A 19 2.71 6.85 22.46
C VAL A 19 2.81 5.31 22.40
N LYS A 20 4.03 4.75 22.39
CA LYS A 20 4.28 3.30 22.45
C LYS A 20 3.75 2.64 23.73
N SER A 21 3.58 3.39 24.83
CA SER A 21 3.00 2.85 26.06
C SER A 21 1.46 2.85 26.07
N LEU A 22 0.81 3.39 25.04
CA LEU A 22 -0.65 3.45 24.92
C LEU A 22 -1.14 2.26 24.08
N ASP A 23 -1.86 1.34 24.71
CA ASP A 23 -2.37 0.09 24.12
C ASP A 23 -3.45 0.31 23.03
N PHE A 24 -4.10 1.47 23.05
CA PHE A 24 -5.13 1.85 22.08
C PHE A 24 -4.57 2.60 20.86
N ILE A 25 -3.26 2.81 20.76
CA ILE A 25 -2.64 3.51 19.62
C ILE A 25 -1.86 2.52 18.75
N ARG A 26 -2.24 2.47 17.47
CA ARG A 26 -1.47 1.76 16.44
C ARG A 26 -0.50 2.72 15.78
N ILE A 27 0.79 2.51 16.02
CA ILE A 27 1.88 3.14 15.28
C ILE A 27 2.05 2.34 13.99
N GLN A 28 2.16 3.02 12.86
CA GLN A 28 2.56 2.41 11.59
C GLN A 28 3.95 2.94 11.30
N ASP A 29 4.96 2.10 11.51
CA ASP A 29 6.32 2.42 11.13
C ASP A 29 6.45 2.27 9.60
N PRO A 30 7.33 3.03 8.93
CA PRO A 30 7.57 2.86 7.50
C PRO A 30 8.02 1.44 7.13
N GLU A 31 8.58 0.71 8.09
CA GLU A 31 8.98 -0.70 7.98
C GLU A 31 7.79 -1.67 8.07
N ASP A 32 6.63 -1.24 8.56
CA ASP A 32 5.38 -2.03 8.55
C ASP A 32 4.75 -2.10 7.15
N PHE A 33 5.23 -1.30 6.20
CA PHE A 33 4.92 -1.50 4.79
C PHE A 33 5.74 -2.70 4.32
N GLU A 34 5.14 -3.89 4.39
CA GLU A 34 5.76 -5.08 3.83
C GLU A 34 6.12 -4.81 2.37
N GLU A 35 7.43 -4.81 2.07
CA GLU A 35 7.88 -4.80 0.69
C GLU A 35 7.30 -6.04 0.01
N PRO A 36 6.60 -5.88 -1.14
CA PRO A 36 6.00 -7.01 -1.82
C PRO A 36 7.09 -8.02 -2.16
N ASN A 37 6.86 -9.28 -1.80
CA ASN A 37 7.84 -10.33 -2.05
C ASN A 37 8.11 -10.43 -3.56
N LYS A 38 9.37 -10.66 -3.96
CA LYS A 38 9.75 -10.88 -5.37
C LYS A 38 8.85 -11.87 -6.09
N GLN A 39 8.38 -12.91 -5.40
CA GLN A 39 7.44 -13.89 -5.97
C GLN A 39 6.08 -13.26 -6.31
N GLU A 40 5.54 -12.46 -5.41
CA GLU A 40 4.26 -11.75 -5.59
C GLU A 40 4.34 -10.75 -6.74
N VAL A 41 5.44 -9.99 -6.82
CA VAL A 41 5.69 -9.06 -7.93
C VAL A 41 5.74 -9.80 -9.28
N LEU A 42 6.42 -10.94 -9.33
CA LEU A 42 6.51 -11.74 -10.56
C LEU A 42 5.16 -12.34 -10.97
N GLU A 43 4.37 -12.82 -10.01
CA GLU A 43 3.02 -13.33 -10.27
C GLU A 43 2.10 -12.23 -10.77
N ASN A 44 2.13 -11.04 -10.16
CA ASN A 44 1.35 -9.88 -10.60
C ASN A 44 1.70 -9.47 -12.04
N ILE A 45 2.99 -9.46 -12.40
CA ILE A 45 3.43 -9.17 -13.77
C ILE A 45 2.92 -10.23 -14.76
N ARG A 46 3.07 -11.52 -14.42
CA ARG A 46 2.58 -12.62 -15.27
C ARG A 46 1.08 -12.56 -15.49
N GLN A 47 0.33 -12.24 -14.44
CA GLN A 47 -1.12 -12.09 -14.51
C GLN A 47 -1.51 -10.94 -15.44
N GLY A 48 -0.86 -9.78 -15.33
CA GLY A 48 -1.07 -8.66 -16.25
C GLY A 48 -0.78 -9.02 -17.71
N MET A 49 0.30 -9.77 -17.99
CA MET A 49 0.59 -10.23 -19.36
C MET A 49 -0.46 -11.20 -19.89
N LYS A 50 -1.00 -12.07 -19.03
CA LYS A 50 -2.08 -13.01 -19.38
C LYS A 50 -3.36 -12.26 -19.73
N GLU A 51 -3.71 -11.22 -18.99
CA GLU A 51 -4.88 -10.38 -19.26
C GLU A 51 -4.77 -9.64 -20.59
N VAL A 52 -3.59 -9.07 -20.90
CA VAL A 52 -3.33 -8.45 -22.21
C VAL A 52 -3.52 -9.47 -23.34
N LYS A 53 -3.02 -10.69 -23.16
CA LYS A 53 -3.19 -11.76 -24.16
C LYS A 53 -4.67 -12.15 -24.34
N LEU A 54 -5.42 -12.31 -23.25
CA LEU A 54 -6.85 -12.61 -23.30
C LEU A 54 -7.66 -11.48 -23.93
N HIS A 55 -7.25 -10.22 -23.75
CA HIS A 55 -7.83 -9.10 -24.45
C HIS A 55 -7.56 -9.14 -25.96
N GLN A 56 -6.32 -9.43 -26.37
CA GLN A 56 -5.96 -9.60 -27.79
C GLN A 56 -6.74 -10.74 -28.46
N GLU A 57 -7.06 -11.80 -27.70
CA GLU A 57 -7.91 -12.91 -28.14
C GLU A 57 -9.42 -12.57 -28.13
N GLY A 58 -9.81 -11.36 -27.70
CA GLY A 58 -11.20 -10.90 -27.64
C GLY A 58 -12.03 -11.49 -26.49
N LYS A 59 -11.39 -12.19 -25.54
CA LYS A 59 -12.05 -12.90 -24.44
C LYS A 59 -12.35 -12.00 -23.24
N VAL A 60 -11.65 -10.87 -23.12
CA VAL A 60 -11.77 -9.93 -22.00
C VAL A 60 -11.88 -8.50 -22.53
N LYS A 61 -12.78 -7.70 -21.95
CA LYS A 61 -12.90 -6.27 -22.25
C LYS A 61 -11.95 -5.49 -21.33
N LEU A 62 -11.22 -4.52 -21.89
CA LEU A 62 -10.41 -3.62 -21.06
C LEU A 62 -11.33 -2.70 -20.25
N HIS A 63 -10.95 -2.49 -19.01
CA HIS A 63 -11.45 -1.37 -18.22
C HIS A 63 -10.51 -0.18 -18.40
N SER A 64 -11.02 1.04 -18.29
CA SER A 64 -10.14 2.20 -18.35
C SER A 64 -9.35 2.32 -17.05
N ALA A 65 -8.12 2.82 -17.13
CA ALA A 65 -7.29 3.04 -15.95
C ALA A 65 -7.92 4.07 -14.97
N ARG A 66 -8.82 4.95 -15.47
CA ARG A 66 -9.56 5.88 -14.62
C ARG A 66 -10.62 5.16 -13.80
N ASP A 67 -11.45 4.38 -14.49
CA ASP A 67 -12.54 3.67 -13.82
C ASP A 67 -12.01 2.70 -12.77
N PHE A 68 -10.88 2.03 -13.04
CA PHE A 68 -10.19 1.18 -12.06
C PHE A 68 -9.76 1.94 -10.79
N LEU A 69 -9.25 3.18 -10.92
CA LEU A 69 -8.81 3.97 -9.77
C LEU A 69 -9.97 4.50 -8.93
N ASP A 70 -11.14 4.67 -9.53
CA ASP A 70 -12.35 5.10 -8.82
C ASP A 70 -12.99 3.96 -8.00
N GLU A 71 -12.59 2.70 -8.23
CA GLU A 71 -13.11 1.50 -7.52
C GLU A 71 -12.30 1.11 -6.27
N LEU A 72 -11.11 1.66 -6.05
CA LEU A 72 -10.21 1.36 -4.92
C LEU A 72 -10.35 2.35 -3.75
#